data_AF-A0A5C3KRI1-F1
#
_entry.id   AF-A0A5C3KRI1-F1
#
_cell.length_a   1.000
_cell.length_b   1.000
_cell.length_c   1.000
_cell.angle_alpha   90.00
_cell.angle_beta   90.00
_cell.angle_gamma   90.00
#
_symmetry.space_group_name_H-M   'P 1'
#
loop_
_entity.id
_entity.type
_entity.pdbx_description
1 polymer ?
#
loop_
_entity_poly.entity_id
_entity_poly.type
_entity_poly.pdbx_seq_one_letter_code
_entity_poly.pdbx_strand_id
1 'polypeptide(L)'
;MTTPATPRTQTIIRILYALLGISVPLFVISMLFLGVVSLWISPVTTVLTAIYSITVLVLHYKRRKHASAFPTVGRTPTIFFAFLFALAYLAAMGVVLFVVVQVAAQLEDTATSLGVSLPNSADDILRGLGIAEIVLIATQVGLLTSVGVLGLKERKAARGLGAIKA
;
A
#
# COMPACT_ATOMS: atom_id res chain seq x y z
N MET A 1 8.12 16.06 -30.90
CA MET A 1 9.35 15.53 -30.27
C MET A 1 9.04 15.07 -28.86
N THR A 2 9.05 13.76 -28.61
CA THR A 2 8.91 13.20 -27.26
C THR A 2 10.27 13.18 -26.59
N THR A 3 10.50 14.03 -25.59
CA THR A 3 11.70 13.94 -24.74
C THR A 3 11.78 12.53 -24.14
N PRO A 4 12.92 11.83 -24.28
CA PRO A 4 13.07 10.47 -23.79
C PRO A 4 12.78 10.44 -22.28
N ALA A 5 11.89 9.55 -21.86
CA ALA A 5 11.57 9.37 -20.45
C ALA A 5 12.86 8.95 -19.72
N THR A 6 13.19 9.64 -18.63
CA THR A 6 14.35 9.26 -17.81
C THR A 6 14.14 7.85 -17.25
N PRO A 7 15.18 7.01 -17.19
CA PRO A 7 15.05 5.62 -16.72
C PRO A 7 14.42 5.53 -15.32
N ARG A 8 14.68 6.53 -14.47
CA ARG A 8 14.09 6.64 -13.12
C ARG A 8 12.58 6.85 -13.12
N THR A 9 12.06 7.66 -14.06
CA THR A 9 10.60 7.87 -14.20
C THR A 9 9.91 6.57 -14.57
N GLN A 10 10.53 5.76 -15.44
CA GLN A 10 9.99 4.45 -15.83
C GLN A 10 9.93 3.48 -14.64
N THR A 11 10.93 3.49 -13.76
CA THR A 11 10.92 2.69 -12.52
C THR A 11 9.76 3.07 -11.61
N ILE A 12 9.49 4.36 -11.39
CA ILE A 12 8.40 4.78 -10.50
C ILE A 12 7.04 4.36 -11.07
N ILE A 13 6.85 4.46 -12.39
CA ILE A 13 5.61 4.00 -13.05
C ILE A 13 5.43 2.49 -12.85
N ARG A 14 6.49 1.69 -13.01
CA ARG A 14 6.43 0.24 -12.76
C ARG A 14 6.03 -0.07 -11.31
N ILE A 15 6.60 0.66 -10.36
CA ILE A 15 6.24 0.51 -8.94
C ILE A 15 4.76 0.87 -8.70
N LEU A 16 4.23 1.93 -9.33
CA LEU A 16 2.81 2.27 -9.23
C LEU A 16 1.89 1.17 -9.78
N TYR A 17 2.25 0.55 -10.92
CA TYR A 17 1.48 -0.57 -11.46
C TYR A 17 1.54 -1.80 -10.53
N ALA A 18 2.70 -2.08 -9.93
CA ALA A 18 2.82 -3.14 -8.93
C ALA A 18 1.94 -2.85 -7.69
N LEU A 19 1.93 -1.60 -7.21
CA LEU A 19 1.07 -1.14 -6.12
C LEU A 19 -0.42 -1.35 -6.43
N LEU A 20 -0.83 -0.97 -7.64
CA LEU A 20 -2.20 -1.17 -8.11
C LEU A 20 -2.54 -2.65 -8.20
N GLY A 21 -1.65 -3.46 -8.76
CA GLY A 21 -1.81 -4.91 -8.88
C GLY A 21 -1.96 -5.60 -7.53
N ILE A 22 -1.17 -5.21 -6.52
CA ILE A 22 -1.20 -5.77 -5.16
C ILE A 22 -2.44 -5.28 -4.37
N SER A 23 -2.96 -4.09 -4.67
CA SER A 23 -4.14 -3.57 -3.98
C SER A 23 -5.40 -4.39 -4.22
N VAL A 24 -5.53 -5.04 -5.39
CA VAL A 24 -6.69 -5.88 -5.74
C VAL A 24 -6.79 -7.13 -4.86
N PRO A 25 -5.78 -8.03 -4.79
CA PRO A 25 -5.86 -9.21 -3.93
C PRO A 25 -5.94 -8.83 -2.45
N LEU A 26 -5.26 -7.76 -2.02
CA LEU A 26 -5.37 -7.28 -0.64
C LEU A 26 -6.80 -6.83 -0.33
N PHE A 27 -7.47 -6.12 -1.24
CA PHE A 27 -8.88 -5.75 -1.08
C PHE A 27 -9.80 -6.99 -1.00
N VAL A 28 -9.58 -8.00 -1.84
CA VAL A 28 -10.37 -9.24 -1.83
C VAL A 28 -10.19 -9.97 -0.49
N ILE A 29 -8.95 -10.15 -0.03
CA ILE A 29 -8.65 -10.80 1.26
C ILE A 29 -9.26 -10.01 2.42
N SER A 30 -9.15 -8.68 2.39
CA SER A 30 -9.74 -7.79 3.41
C SER A 30 -11.26 -7.91 3.46
N MET A 31 -11.92 -8.03 2.29
CA MET A 31 -13.38 -8.21 2.21
C MET A 31 -13.83 -9.57 2.74
N LEU A 32 -13.04 -10.63 2.53
CA LEU A 32 -13.32 -11.94 3.12
C LEU A 32 -13.20 -11.89 4.66
N PHE A 33 -12.20 -11.17 5.17
CA PHE A 33 -12.03 -10.93 6.61
C PHE A 33 -13.12 -10.04 7.22
N LEU A 34 -13.71 -9.14 6.42
CA LEU A 34 -14.77 -8.23 6.84
C LEU A 34 -15.99 -8.97 7.40
N GLY A 35 -16.27 -10.16 6.84
CA GLY A 35 -17.38 -11.01 7.29
C GLY A 35 -17.17 -11.62 8.68
N VAL A 36 -15.92 -11.69 9.16
CA VAL A 36 -15.59 -12.36 10.43
C VAL A 36 -15.25 -11.36 11.53
N VAL A 37 -14.58 -10.24 11.21
CA VAL A 37 -13.92 -9.41 12.24
C VAL A 37 -14.39 -7.94 12.23
N SER A 38 -15.28 -7.53 11.32
CA SER A 38 -15.81 -6.15 11.24
C SER A 38 -14.74 -5.04 11.21
N LEU A 39 -13.51 -5.34 10.76
CA LEU A 39 -12.41 -4.38 10.68
C LEU A 39 -12.46 -3.59 9.37
N TRP A 40 -13.05 -2.40 9.42
CA TRP A 40 -13.19 -1.52 8.24
C TRP A 40 -11.91 -0.79 7.84
N ILE A 41 -10.87 -0.82 8.66
CA ILE A 41 -9.66 -0.01 8.43
C ILE A 41 -8.91 -0.47 7.18
N SER A 42 -8.63 -1.77 7.05
CA SER A 42 -7.88 -2.36 5.93
C SER A 42 -8.50 -2.10 4.53
N PRO A 43 -9.80 -2.33 4.30
CA PRO A 43 -10.42 -2.05 3.00
C PRO A 43 -10.49 -0.56 2.68
N VAL A 44 -10.77 0.30 3.67
CA VAL A 44 -10.81 1.76 3.47
C VAL A 44 -9.44 2.29 3.06
N THR A 45 -8.37 1.88 3.75
CA THR A 45 -6.99 2.27 3.38
C THR A 45 -6.63 1.79 1.99
N THR A 46 -7.13 0.63 1.58
CA THR A 46 -6.88 0.04 0.26
C THR A 46 -7.59 0.76 -0.87
N VAL A 47 -8.86 1.11 -0.67
CA VAL A 47 -9.60 1.93 -1.64
C VAL A 47 -8.96 3.30 -1.80
N LEU A 48 -8.58 3.95 -0.70
CA LEU A 48 -7.90 5.25 -0.76
C LEU A 48 -6.55 5.18 -1.48
N THR A 49 -5.78 4.12 -1.22
CA THR A 49 -4.49 3.90 -1.89
C THR A 49 -4.64 3.62 -3.38
N ALA A 50 -5.70 2.89 -3.77
CA ALA A 50 -6.04 2.68 -5.17
C ALA A 50 -6.43 4.00 -5.86
N ILE A 51 -7.31 4.80 -5.24
CA ILE A 51 -7.71 6.13 -5.76
C ILE A 51 -6.49 7.02 -5.92
N TYR A 52 -5.61 7.06 -4.92
CA TYR A 52 -4.35 7.81 -4.98
C TYR A 52 -3.48 7.35 -6.15
N SER A 53 -3.25 6.04 -6.30
CA SER A 53 -2.42 5.46 -7.37
C SER A 53 -3.00 5.77 -8.75
N ILE A 54 -4.32 5.64 -8.93
CA ILE A 54 -5.03 6.00 -10.16
C ILE A 54 -4.87 7.49 -10.45
N THR A 55 -5.06 8.36 -9.45
CA THR A 55 -4.94 9.81 -9.62
C THR A 55 -3.54 10.21 -10.08
N VAL A 56 -2.50 9.65 -9.46
CA VAL A 56 -1.11 9.90 -9.87
C VAL A 56 -0.84 9.40 -11.29
N LEU A 57 -1.38 8.24 -11.66
CA LEU A 57 -1.24 7.66 -12.99
C LEU A 57 -1.95 8.50 -14.06
N VAL A 58 -3.18 8.95 -13.80
CA VAL A 58 -3.96 9.83 -14.69
C VAL A 58 -3.26 11.18 -14.86
N LEU A 59 -2.77 11.78 -13.76
CA LEU A 59 -2.02 13.03 -13.83
C LEU A 59 -0.70 12.87 -14.59
N HIS A 60 -0.03 11.72 -14.47
CA HIS A 60 1.16 11.40 -15.26
C HIS A 60 0.82 11.29 -16.75
N TYR A 61 -0.24 10.56 -17.10
CA TYR A 61 -0.66 10.36 -18.49
C TYR A 61 -1.11 11.67 -19.15
N LYS A 62 -1.96 12.46 -18.47
CA LYS A 62 -2.44 13.76 -18.97
C LYS A 62 -1.28 14.72 -19.24
N ARG A 63 -0.24 14.69 -18.39
CA ARG A 63 0.95 15.55 -18.54
C ARG A 63 1.96 15.07 -19.56
N ARG A 64 1.95 13.82 -20.01
CA ARG A 64 2.80 13.41 -21.16
C ARG A 64 2.50 14.24 -22.41
N LYS A 65 1.28 14.78 -22.55
CA LYS A 65 0.88 15.62 -23.68
C LYS A 65 1.33 17.09 -23.56
N HIS A 66 1.68 17.56 -22.36
CA HIS A 66 2.12 18.94 -22.13
C HIS A 66 3.54 18.94 -21.58
N ALA A 67 4.50 19.44 -22.35
CA ALA A 67 5.92 19.54 -22.00
C ALA A 67 6.15 20.43 -20.76
N SER A 68 5.84 19.90 -19.58
CA SER A 68 6.01 20.60 -18.31
C SER A 68 7.40 20.33 -17.75
N ALA A 69 8.08 21.39 -17.31
CA ALA A 69 9.47 21.39 -16.86
C ALA A 69 9.77 20.48 -15.64
N PHE A 70 8.75 19.90 -15.00
CA PHE A 70 8.91 19.05 -13.82
C PHE A 70 8.07 17.77 -13.91
N PRO A 71 8.68 16.58 -13.71
CA PRO A 71 7.95 15.32 -13.63
C PRO A 71 6.97 15.35 -12.45
N THR A 72 5.70 14.98 -12.70
CA THR A 72 4.60 14.99 -11.72
C THR A 72 4.97 14.27 -10.42
N VAL A 73 5.82 13.26 -10.52
CA VAL A 73 6.26 12.38 -9.44
C VAL A 73 7.17 13.09 -8.41
N GLY A 74 7.85 14.17 -8.80
CA GLY A 74 8.71 14.96 -7.92
C GLY A 74 7.96 16.02 -7.10
N ARG A 75 6.63 16.07 -7.19
CA ARG A 75 5.83 17.07 -6.47
C ARG A 75 5.70 16.68 -5.00
N THR A 76 5.77 17.69 -4.13
CA THR A 76 5.64 17.53 -2.68
C THR A 76 4.38 16.77 -2.24
N PRO A 77 3.16 17.01 -2.80
CA PRO A 77 1.98 16.26 -2.39
C PRO A 77 2.08 14.75 -2.64
N THR A 78 2.62 14.31 -3.79
CA THR A 78 2.73 12.87 -4.08
C THR A 78 3.70 12.16 -3.14
N ILE A 79 4.79 12.84 -2.75
CA ILE A 79 5.73 12.28 -1.77
C ILE A 79 5.07 12.20 -0.39
N PHE A 80 4.41 13.28 0.04
CA PHE A 80 3.77 13.35 1.35
C PHE A 80 2.66 12.31 1.51
N PHE A 81 1.76 12.18 0.53
CA PHE A 81 0.68 11.20 0.58
C PHE A 81 1.19 9.76 0.57
N ALA A 82 2.28 9.45 -0.13
CA ALA A 82 2.86 8.11 -0.11
C ALA A 82 3.30 7.70 1.31
N PHE A 83 3.96 8.60 2.05
CA PHE A 83 4.34 8.35 3.45
C PHE A 83 3.14 8.31 4.39
N LEU A 84 2.16 9.19 4.17
CA LEU A 84 0.92 9.21 4.97
C LEU A 84 0.17 7.87 4.86
N PHE A 85 0.02 7.34 3.64
CA PHE A 85 -0.60 6.03 3.43
C PHE A 85 0.23 4.90 3.99
N ALA A 86 1.57 4.96 3.89
CA ALA A 86 2.44 3.96 4.52
C ALA A 86 2.26 3.92 6.05
N LEU A 87 2.16 5.08 6.70
CA LEU A 87 1.87 5.18 8.14
C LEU A 87 0.47 4.63 8.48
N ALA A 88 -0.54 4.95 7.66
CA ALA A 88 -1.89 4.42 7.83
C ALA A 88 -1.93 2.89 7.73
N TYR A 89 -1.17 2.30 6.80
CA TYR A 89 -1.04 0.85 6.67
C TYR A 89 -0.31 0.20 7.85
N LEU A 90 0.74 0.83 8.37
CA LEU A 90 1.42 0.34 9.58
C LEU A 90 0.48 0.36 10.78
N ALA A 91 -0.33 1.41 10.94
CA ALA A 91 -1.35 1.47 11.97
C ALA A 91 -2.42 0.37 11.78
N ALA A 92 -2.90 0.19 10.55
CA ALA A 92 -3.86 -0.86 10.21
C ALA A 92 -3.30 -2.25 10.54
N MET A 93 -2.04 -2.52 10.19
CA MET A 93 -1.34 -3.76 10.52
C MET A 93 -1.30 -4.01 12.04
N GLY A 94 -0.99 -2.96 12.83
CA GLY A 94 -1.00 -3.06 14.29
C GLY A 94 -2.37 -3.43 14.85
N VAL A 95 -3.44 -2.85 14.31
CA VAL A 95 -4.82 -3.19 14.69
C VAL A 95 -5.18 -4.63 14.31
N VAL A 96 -4.84 -5.05 13.08
CA VAL A 96 -5.10 -6.43 12.62
C VAL A 96 -4.39 -7.44 13.52
N LEU A 97 -3.11 -7.22 13.83
CA LEU A 97 -2.35 -8.09 14.73
C LEU A 97 -2.99 -8.16 16.12
N PHE A 98 -3.34 -7.00 16.70
CA PHE A 98 -3.98 -6.96 18.01
C PHE A 98 -5.30 -7.75 18.03
N VAL A 99 -6.14 -7.57 17.02
CA VAL A 99 -7.44 -8.24 16.96
C VAL A 99 -7.29 -9.74 16.71
N VAL A 100 -6.38 -10.17 15.83
CA VAL A 100 -6.12 -11.60 15.59
C VAL A 100 -5.69 -12.29 16.89
N VAL A 101 -4.81 -11.65 17.68
CA VAL A 101 -4.38 -12.19 18.98
C VAL A 101 -5.55 -12.28 19.98
N GLN A 102 -6.40 -11.25 20.05
CA GLN A 102 -7.56 -11.25 20.94
C GLN A 102 -8.59 -12.32 20.56
N VAL A 103 -8.90 -12.45 19.27
CA VAL A 103 -9.86 -13.45 18.77
C VAL A 103 -9.32 -14.86 18.98
N ALA A 104 -8.02 -15.09 18.75
CA ALA A 104 -7.39 -16.39 19.01
C ALA A 104 -7.50 -16.80 20.49
N ALA A 105 -7.20 -15.88 21.41
CA ALA A 105 -7.32 -16.14 22.84
C ALA A 105 -8.78 -16.46 23.26
N GLN A 106 -9.75 -15.69 22.76
CA GLN A 106 -11.17 -15.93 23.05
C GLN A 106 -11.67 -17.27 22.50
N LEU A 107 -11.21 -17.68 21.32
CA LEU A 107 -11.57 -18.96 20.72
C LEU A 107 -11.02 -20.14 21.54
N GLU A 108 -9.77 -20.04 22.00
CA GLU A 108 -9.13 -21.05 22.85
C GLU A 108 -9.86 -21.21 24.20
N ASP A 109 -10.18 -20.11 24.86
CA ASP A 109 -10.93 -20.11 26.12
C ASP A 109 -12.33 -20.73 25.93
N THR A 110 -13.02 -20.36 24.85
CA THR A 110 -14.37 -20.85 24.55
C THR A 110 -14.34 -22.36 24.25
N ALA A 111 -13.40 -22.82 23.42
CA ALA A 111 -13.24 -24.23 23.08
C ALA A 111 -12.96 -25.08 24.33
N THR A 112 -12.10 -24.59 25.21
CA THR A 112 -11.77 -25.23 26.49
C THR A 112 -13.00 -25.33 27.40
N SER A 113 -13.81 -24.26 27.48
CA SER A 113 -15.02 -24.25 28.31
C SER A 113 -16.10 -25.23 27.82
N LEU A 114 -16.16 -25.48 26.52
CA LEU A 114 -17.11 -26.39 25.89
C LEU A 114 -16.61 -27.85 25.85
N GLY A 115 -15.35 -28.10 26.20
CA GLY A 115 -14.74 -29.42 26.05
C GLY A 115 -14.65 -29.89 24.59
N VAL A 116 -14.70 -28.97 23.63
CA VAL A 116 -14.68 -29.27 22.20
C VAL A 116 -13.31 -28.91 21.63
N SER A 117 -12.66 -29.87 20.99
CA SER A 117 -11.47 -29.62 20.18
C SER A 117 -11.88 -28.97 18.86
N LEU A 118 -11.42 -27.74 18.61
CA LEU A 118 -11.60 -27.06 17.33
C LEU A 118 -10.97 -27.91 16.20
N PRO A 119 -11.63 -28.03 15.04
CA PRO A 119 -11.03 -28.69 13.89
C PRO A 119 -9.81 -27.88 13.44
N ASN A 120 -8.63 -28.52 13.42
CA ASN A 120 -7.35 -27.92 13.03
C ASN A 120 -7.42 -27.14 11.70
N SER A 121 -8.30 -27.55 10.78
CA SER A 121 -8.47 -26.94 9.46
C SER A 121 -9.01 -25.50 9.50
N ALA A 122 -9.87 -25.14 10.44
CA ALA A 122 -10.42 -23.78 10.52
C ALA A 122 -9.37 -22.79 11.04
N ASP A 123 -8.59 -23.23 12.03
CA ASP A 123 -7.53 -22.44 12.65
C ASP A 123 -6.38 -22.20 11.66
N ASP A 124 -6.02 -23.22 10.87
CA ASP A 124 -5.02 -23.12 9.81
C ASP A 124 -5.43 -22.13 8.70
N ILE A 125 -6.71 -22.10 8.32
CA ILE A 125 -7.22 -21.17 7.29
C ILE A 125 -7.15 -19.72 7.80
N LEU A 126 -7.61 -19.46 9.03
CA LEU A 126 -7.60 -18.11 9.61
C LEU A 126 -6.16 -17.59 9.79
N ARG A 127 -5.25 -18.45 10.28
CA ARG A 127 -3.82 -18.12 10.38
C ARG A 127 -3.21 -17.85 9.00
N GLY A 128 -3.51 -18.69 8.02
CA GLY A 128 -3.04 -18.52 6.64
C GLY A 128 -3.49 -17.20 6.01
N LEU A 129 -4.76 -16.84 6.16
CA LEU A 129 -5.30 -15.57 5.68
C LEU A 129 -4.66 -14.37 6.41
N GLY A 130 -4.50 -14.45 7.74
CA GLY A 130 -3.86 -13.39 8.52
C GLY A 130 -2.41 -13.16 8.11
N ILE A 131 -1.63 -14.24 7.92
CA ILE A 131 -0.25 -14.17 7.42
C ILE A 131 -0.22 -13.54 6.02
N ALA A 132 -1.11 -13.96 5.13
CA ALA A 132 -1.18 -13.42 3.77
C ALA A 132 -1.49 -11.91 3.78
N GLU A 133 -2.44 -11.47 4.61
CA GLU A 133 -2.77 -10.05 4.76
C GLU A 133 -1.56 -9.24 5.28
N ILE A 134 -0.88 -9.73 6.31
CA ILE A 134 0.33 -9.09 6.87
C ILE A 134 1.40 -8.92 5.80
N VAL A 135 1.68 -9.98 5.02
CA VAL A 135 2.70 -9.96 3.96
C VAL A 135 2.33 -8.95 2.87
N LEU A 136 1.05 -8.90 2.47
CA LEU A 136 0.59 -7.96 1.45
C LEU A 136 0.65 -6.51 1.93
N ILE A 137 0.25 -6.24 3.20
CA ILE A 137 0.35 -4.91 3.80
C ILE A 137 1.82 -4.48 3.90
N ALA A 138 2.70 -5.35 4.41
CA ALA A 138 4.13 -5.06 4.51
C ALA A 138 4.73 -4.75 3.12
N THR A 139 4.32 -5.49 2.09
CA THR A 139 4.74 -5.24 0.71
C THR A 139 4.25 -3.88 0.22
N GLN A 140 2.99 -3.51 0.47
CA GLN A 140 2.47 -2.19 0.11
C GLN A 140 3.20 -1.04 0.81
N VAL A 141 3.47 -1.17 2.11
CA VAL A 141 4.25 -0.19 2.87
C VAL A 141 5.64 -0.01 2.26
N GLY A 142 6.31 -1.12 1.92
CA GLY A 142 7.61 -1.10 1.26
C GLY A 142 7.58 -0.39 -0.11
N LEU A 143 6.56 -0.66 -0.92
CA LEU A 143 6.39 -0.02 -2.22
C LEU A 143 6.07 1.48 -2.09
N LEU A 144 5.14 1.87 -1.21
CA LEU A 144 4.80 3.28 -0.97
C LEU A 144 6.01 4.07 -0.47
N THR A 145 6.77 3.50 0.47
CA THR A 145 8.00 4.10 0.99
C THR A 145 9.03 4.26 -0.14
N SER A 146 9.17 3.25 -1.00
CA SER A 146 10.06 3.30 -2.16
C SER A 146 9.67 4.42 -3.14
N VAL A 147 8.38 4.60 -3.41
CA VAL A 147 7.87 5.72 -4.23
C VAL A 147 8.22 7.07 -3.59
N GLY A 148 8.01 7.22 -2.27
CA GLY A 148 8.36 8.43 -1.53
C GLY A 148 9.85 8.76 -1.61
N VAL A 149 10.73 7.77 -1.37
CA VAL A 149 12.19 7.92 -1.43
C VAL A 149 12.66 8.27 -2.85
N LEU A 150 12.12 7.60 -3.88
CA LEU A 150 12.46 7.90 -5.28
C LEU A 150 11.99 9.30 -5.68
N GLY A 151 10.80 9.72 -5.23
CA GLY A 151 10.30 11.08 -5.43
C GLY A 151 11.21 12.14 -4.80
N LEU A 152 11.74 11.89 -3.60
CA LEU A 152 12.73 12.77 -2.95
C LEU A 152 14.04 12.84 -3.73
N LYS A 153 14.55 11.69 -4.22
CA LYS A 153 15.78 11.63 -5.03
C LYS A 153 15.62 12.40 -6.34
N GLU A 154 14.49 12.25 -7.03
CA GLU A 154 14.16 13.01 -8.24
C GLU A 154 14.09 14.52 -7.97
N ARG A 155 13.42 14.93 -6.88
CA ARG A 155 13.35 16.35 -6.50
C ARG A 155 14.72 16.95 -6.20
N LYS A 156 15.61 16.20 -5.54
CA LYS A 156 16.99 16.62 -5.27
C LYS A 156 17.79 16.76 -6.56
N ALA A 157 17.68 15.81 -7.49
CA ALA A 157 18.34 15.86 -8.79
C ALA A 157 17.88 17.06 -9.64
N ALA A 158 16.56 17.34 -9.66
CA ALA A 158 16.01 18.49 -10.37
C ALA A 158 16.50 19.84 -9.81
N ARG A 159 16.65 19.95 -8.48
CA ARG A 159 17.22 21.16 -7.84
C ARG A 159 18.71 21.34 -8.14
N GLY A 160 19.47 20.25 -8.16
CA GLY A 160 20.91 20.30 -8.49
C GLY A 160 21.15 20.79 -9.93
N LEU A 161 20.34 20.36 -10.89
CA LEU A 161 20.42 20.82 -12.28
C LEU A 161 20.01 22.29 -12.45
N GLY A 162 19.06 22.78 -11.63
CA GLY A 162 18.67 24.19 -11.62
C GLY A 162 19.78 25.11 -11.09
N ALA A 163 20.56 24.64 -10.12
CA ALA A 163 21.69 25.39 -9.54
C ALA A 163 22.91 25.48 -10.47
N ILE A 164 23.02 24.62 -11.49
CA ILE A 164 24.12 24.64 -12.47
C ILE A 164 23.81 25.58 -13.65
N LYS A 165 22.54 25.97 -13.84
CA LYS A 165 22.09 26.82 -14.94
C LYS A 165 21.85 28.29 -14.55
N ALA A 166 21.98 28.62 -13.27
CA ALA A 166 21.87 29.98 -12.74
C ALA A 166 23.27 30.51 -12.41
#